data_AF-A0A951CH93-F1
#
_entry.id   AF-A0A951CH93-F1
#
_cell.length_a   1.000
_cell.length_b   1.000
_cell.length_c   1.000
_cell.angle_alpha   90.00
_cell.angle_beta   90.00
_cell.angle_gamma   90.00
#
_symmetry.space_group_name_H-M   'P 1'
#
loop_
_entity.id
_entity.type
_entity.pdbx_description
1 polymer ?
#
loop_
_entity_poly.entity_id
_entity_poly.type
_entity_poly.pdbx_seq_one_letter_code
_entity_poly.pdbx_strand_id
1 'polypeptide(L)'
;MSLALGPTVVLRAHARRGKPLKIFSDSIYVKLGVEDTGGRYSLLEDVTPAGAGTPLHVHHREDEGFYILEGDYLFEASGKRFEARMGDFVFVPKDTPHRFLNIGQSTGTMLLTLEPGGLEIFFEELAALNGPPDPAMLTPVFEKYGLELLGPPLSI
;
A
#
# COMPACT_ATOMS: atom_id res chain seq x y z
N MET A 1 2.94 20.08 14.20
CA MET A 1 2.49 20.13 15.60
C MET A 1 1.18 19.39 15.67
N SER A 2 1.11 18.32 16.47
CA SER A 2 -0.15 17.63 16.79
C SER A 2 -0.82 18.38 17.93
N LEU A 3 -2.10 18.71 17.79
CA LEU A 3 -2.92 19.28 18.87
C LEU A 3 -3.87 18.16 19.29
N ALA A 4 -3.59 17.50 20.41
CA ALA A 4 -4.52 16.53 20.98
C ALA A 4 -5.69 17.30 21.63
N LEU A 5 -6.89 17.13 21.09
CA LEU A 5 -8.14 17.65 21.65
C LEU A 5 -9.01 16.43 22.06
N GLY A 6 -8.77 15.87 23.24
CA GLY A 6 -9.56 14.75 23.78
C GLY A 6 -9.37 13.42 23.01
N PRO A 7 -10.39 12.54 22.92
CA PRO A 7 -10.29 11.25 22.24
C PRO A 7 -10.21 11.37 20.70
N THR A 8 -10.11 12.60 20.17
CA THR A 8 -10.05 12.89 18.75
C THR A 8 -8.64 13.34 18.38
N VAL A 9 -7.95 12.53 17.57
CA VAL A 9 -6.64 12.89 17.02
C VAL A 9 -6.86 13.86 15.85
N VAL A 10 -6.45 15.12 16.03
CA VAL A 10 -6.31 16.07 14.91
C VAL A 10 -4.87 16.03 14.43
N LEU A 11 -4.62 15.29 13.34
CA LEU A 11 -3.29 15.13 12.77
C LEU A 11 -3.09 16.06 11.56
N ARG A 12 -2.02 16.87 11.62
CA ARG A 12 -1.44 17.53 10.43
C ARG A 12 -0.08 16.91 10.14
N ALA A 13 0.06 16.32 8.97
CA ALA A 13 1.31 15.75 8.47
C ALA A 13 1.67 16.37 7.11
N HIS A 14 2.97 16.56 6.86
CA HIS A 14 3.46 16.83 5.51
C HIS A 14 3.61 15.50 4.74
N ALA A 15 3.85 15.58 3.43
CA ALA A 15 4.33 14.45 2.63
C ALA A 15 5.55 13.81 3.30
N ARG A 16 5.65 12.48 3.21
CA ARG A 16 6.75 11.63 3.71
C ARG A 16 7.08 11.84 5.19
N ARG A 17 6.06 12.11 6.01
CA ARG A 17 6.19 12.20 7.48
C ARG A 17 6.64 10.86 8.07
N GLY A 18 7.65 10.91 8.93
CA GLY A 18 8.11 9.75 9.70
C GLY A 18 9.20 8.97 8.97
N LYS A 19 9.61 7.85 9.56
CA LYS A 19 10.53 6.91 8.91
C LYS A 19 9.70 6.00 8.00
N PRO A 20 10.11 5.79 6.73
CA PRO A 20 9.39 4.86 5.87
C PRO A 20 9.62 3.41 6.30
N LEU A 21 8.59 2.59 6.11
CA LEU A 21 8.69 1.15 6.00
C LEU A 21 9.25 0.84 4.60
N LYS A 22 10.34 0.10 4.53
CA LYS A 22 10.98 -0.26 3.26
C LYS A 22 10.45 -1.62 2.83
N ILE A 23 9.61 -1.62 1.81
CA ILE A 23 8.93 -2.81 1.31
C ILE A 23 9.43 -3.08 -0.09
N PHE A 24 10.32 -4.04 -0.23
CA PHE A 24 11.03 -4.28 -1.50
C PHE A 24 11.72 -3.01 -2.00
N SER A 25 11.31 -2.46 -3.14
CA SER A 25 11.80 -1.19 -3.68
C SER A 25 11.05 0.03 -3.15
N ASP A 26 9.87 -0.18 -2.56
CA ASP A 26 8.92 0.87 -2.21
C ASP A 26 9.21 1.44 -0.82
N SER A 27 8.72 2.66 -0.59
CA SER A 27 8.84 3.36 0.70
C SER A 27 7.47 3.81 1.17
N ILE A 28 6.93 3.08 2.13
CA ILE A 28 5.59 3.31 2.67
C ILE A 28 5.68 4.16 3.94
N TYR A 29 4.91 5.24 3.99
CA TYR A 29 4.77 6.10 5.17
C TYR A 29 3.37 5.97 5.75
N VAL A 30 3.27 5.50 6.99
CA VAL A 30 1.99 5.43 7.70
C VAL A 30 1.54 6.86 8.08
N LYS A 31 0.43 7.32 7.49
CA LYS A 31 -0.19 8.61 7.84
C LYS A 31 -1.14 8.47 9.01
N LEU A 32 -2.00 7.45 8.96
CA LEU A 32 -2.94 7.08 10.01
C LEU A 32 -2.92 5.56 10.13
N GLY A 33 -2.66 5.06 11.34
CA GLY A 33 -2.77 3.64 11.65
C GLY A 33 -4.07 3.29 12.39
N VAL A 34 -4.19 2.03 12.78
CA VAL A 34 -5.34 1.47 13.50
C VAL A 34 -5.67 2.24 14.78
N GLU A 35 -4.66 2.68 15.53
CA GLU A 35 -4.85 3.43 16.78
C GLU A 35 -5.41 4.84 16.53
N ASP A 36 -4.99 5.48 15.43
CA ASP A 36 -5.42 6.85 15.10
C ASP A 36 -6.91 6.90 14.69
N THR A 37 -7.41 5.84 14.05
CA THR A 37 -8.76 5.81 13.48
C THR A 37 -9.76 4.98 14.28
N GLY A 38 -9.30 4.29 15.33
CA GLY A 38 -10.10 3.30 16.06
C GLY A 38 -10.42 2.07 15.20
N GLY A 39 -9.48 1.69 14.32
CA GLY A 39 -9.60 0.54 13.41
C GLY A 39 -10.53 0.73 12.22
N ARG A 40 -11.04 1.95 11.99
CA ARG A 40 -11.96 2.20 10.87
C ARG A 40 -11.26 2.12 9.52
N TYR A 41 -10.08 2.71 9.40
CA TYR A 41 -9.26 2.63 8.20
C TYR A 41 -7.80 2.95 8.53
N SER A 42 -6.89 2.56 7.65
CA SER A 42 -5.51 3.06 7.64
C SER A 42 -5.30 3.91 6.41
N LEU A 43 -4.43 4.93 6.53
CA LEU A 43 -4.01 5.78 5.42
C LEU A 43 -2.50 5.73 5.30
N LEU A 44 -2.02 5.32 4.13
CA LEU A 44 -0.61 5.19 3.81
C LEU A 44 -0.26 6.11 2.64
N GLU A 45 0.99 6.56 2.59
CA GLU A 45 1.58 7.19 1.41
C GLU A 45 2.67 6.25 0.89
N ASP A 46 2.49 5.72 -0.30
CA ASP A 46 3.49 4.90 -0.98
C ASP A 46 4.29 5.74 -1.98
N VAL A 47 5.59 5.51 -1.99
CA VAL A 47 6.56 6.12 -2.89
C VAL A 47 7.25 5.01 -3.66
N THR A 48 6.81 4.83 -4.90
CA THR A 48 7.17 3.71 -5.78
C THR A 48 8.23 4.15 -6.81
N PRO A 49 9.46 3.59 -6.81
CA PRO A 49 10.43 3.86 -7.87
C PRO A 49 9.91 3.48 -9.26
N ALA A 50 10.52 4.04 -10.31
CA ALA A 50 10.23 3.63 -11.69
C ALA A 50 10.51 2.14 -11.88
N GLY A 51 9.58 1.41 -12.51
CA GLY A 51 9.67 -0.03 -12.72
C GLY A 51 9.41 -0.89 -11.48
N ALA A 52 9.05 -0.30 -10.34
CA ALA A 52 8.65 -1.03 -9.14
C ALA A 52 7.13 -1.11 -8.99
N GLY A 53 6.67 -2.06 -8.19
CA GLY A 53 5.26 -2.31 -7.95
C GLY A 53 5.03 -3.60 -7.14
N THR A 54 3.77 -3.97 -7.00
CA THR A 54 3.35 -5.08 -6.12
C THR A 54 3.27 -6.42 -6.86
N PRO A 55 3.46 -7.55 -6.17
CA PRO A 55 3.07 -8.86 -6.70
C PRO A 55 1.56 -8.94 -6.89
N LEU A 56 1.09 -9.90 -7.70
CA LEU A 56 -0.34 -10.20 -7.75
C LEU A 56 -0.77 -10.77 -6.39
N HIS A 57 -1.71 -10.10 -5.74
CA HIS A 57 -2.21 -10.50 -4.44
C HIS A 57 -3.70 -10.18 -4.29
N VAL A 58 -4.31 -10.70 -3.23
CA VAL A 58 -5.69 -10.42 -2.84
C VAL A 58 -5.75 -10.19 -1.33
N HIS A 59 -6.62 -9.28 -0.92
CA HIS A 59 -6.95 -9.00 0.48
C HIS A 59 -8.32 -9.63 0.76
N HIS A 60 -8.45 -10.40 1.83
CA HIS A 60 -9.72 -11.02 2.25
C HIS A 60 -10.46 -10.22 3.33
N ARG A 61 -9.81 -9.18 3.86
CA ARG A 61 -10.33 -8.36 4.93
C ARG A 61 -10.56 -6.93 4.46
N GLU A 62 -9.55 -6.35 3.82
CA GLU A 62 -9.54 -4.93 3.46
C GLU A 62 -10.07 -4.68 2.03
N ASP A 63 -10.91 -3.67 1.91
CA ASP A 63 -11.04 -2.92 0.66
C ASP A 63 -9.86 -1.94 0.54
N GLU A 64 -9.36 -1.71 -0.68
CA GLU A 64 -8.20 -0.86 -0.92
C GLU A 64 -8.49 0.25 -1.96
N GLY A 65 -8.21 1.49 -1.57
CA GLY A 65 -8.32 2.66 -2.45
C GLY A 65 -6.94 3.25 -2.71
N PHE A 66 -6.68 3.64 -3.96
CA PHE A 66 -5.44 4.26 -4.41
C PHE A 66 -5.75 5.63 -5.02
N TYR A 67 -5.10 6.69 -4.53
CA TYR A 67 -5.19 8.02 -5.13
C TYR A 67 -3.82 8.47 -5.62
N ILE A 68 -3.67 8.67 -6.93
CA ILE A 68 -2.37 8.95 -7.53
C ILE A 68 -2.02 10.42 -7.35
N LEU A 69 -0.90 10.69 -6.68
CA LEU A 69 -0.37 12.04 -6.46
C LEU A 69 0.69 12.40 -7.50
N GLU A 70 1.55 11.45 -7.89
CA GLU A 70 2.61 11.62 -8.89
C GLU A 70 2.89 10.30 -9.61
N GLY A 71 3.34 10.34 -10.86
CA GLY A 71 3.73 9.15 -11.64
C GLY A 71 2.62 8.58 -12.54
N ASP A 72 3.01 7.56 -13.30
CA ASP A 72 2.17 6.83 -14.24
C ASP A 72 2.21 5.34 -13.88
N TYR A 73 1.04 4.77 -13.60
CA TYR A 73 0.92 3.41 -13.09
C TYR A 73 0.11 2.53 -14.04
N LEU A 74 0.57 1.30 -14.26
CA LEU A 74 -0.22 0.23 -14.86
C LEU A 74 -0.82 -0.63 -13.75
N PHE A 75 -2.13 -0.63 -13.62
CA PHE A 75 -2.87 -1.51 -12.73
C PHE A 75 -3.29 -2.77 -13.48
N GLU A 76 -3.32 -3.91 -12.77
CA GLU A 76 -4.06 -5.09 -13.15
C GLU A 76 -5.01 -5.44 -12.01
N ALA A 77 -6.33 -5.42 -12.28
CA ALA A 77 -7.35 -5.79 -11.30
C ALA A 77 -8.49 -6.54 -12.01
N SER A 78 -9.00 -7.61 -11.41
CA SER A 78 -10.03 -8.47 -12.03
C SER A 78 -9.67 -8.94 -13.46
N GLY A 79 -8.38 -9.21 -13.71
CA GLY A 79 -7.87 -9.63 -15.02
C GLY A 79 -7.87 -8.54 -16.11
N LYS A 80 -8.16 -7.29 -15.77
CA LYS A 80 -8.10 -6.14 -16.69
C LYS A 80 -6.93 -5.26 -16.35
N ARG A 81 -6.25 -4.76 -17.38
CA ARG A 81 -5.17 -3.78 -17.26
C ARG A 81 -5.61 -2.40 -17.68
N PHE A 82 -5.19 -1.39 -16.94
CA PHE A 82 -5.46 0.00 -17.26
C PHE A 82 -4.40 0.90 -16.64
N GLU A 83 -4.17 2.06 -17.27
CA GLU A 83 -3.26 3.07 -16.76
C GLU A 83 -4.00 4.00 -15.79
N ALA A 84 -3.32 4.43 -14.73
CA ALA A 84 -3.75 5.44 -13.78
C ALA A 84 -2.62 6.46 -13.58
N ARG A 85 -2.97 7.75 -13.63
CA ARG A 85 -2.04 8.87 -13.53
C ARG A 85 -2.47 9.86 -12.45
N MET A 86 -1.65 10.87 -12.21
CA MET A 86 -1.96 11.93 -11.23
C MET A 86 -3.41 12.43 -11.31
N GLY A 87 -4.10 12.39 -10.18
CA GLY A 87 -5.51 12.78 -10.04
C GLY A 87 -6.52 11.64 -10.22
N ASP A 88 -6.10 10.49 -10.72
CA ASP A 88 -6.96 9.30 -10.79
C ASP A 88 -7.13 8.65 -9.41
N PHE A 89 -8.31 8.06 -9.21
CA PHE A 89 -8.64 7.24 -8.07
C PHE A 89 -9.00 5.82 -8.54
N VAL A 90 -8.41 4.81 -7.91
CA VAL A 90 -8.68 3.40 -8.17
C VAL A 90 -9.20 2.78 -6.88
N PHE A 91 -10.29 2.02 -6.96
CA PHE A 91 -10.83 1.27 -5.83
C PHE A 91 -10.85 -0.22 -6.17
N VAL A 92 -10.33 -1.02 -5.26
CA VAL A 92 -10.29 -2.48 -5.36
C VAL A 92 -11.00 -3.07 -4.15
N PRO A 93 -12.19 -3.66 -4.34
CA PRO A 93 -12.86 -4.37 -3.26
C PRO A 93 -12.04 -5.57 -2.79
N LYS A 94 -12.22 -5.97 -1.54
CA LYS A 94 -11.72 -7.25 -1.02
C LYS A 94 -12.14 -8.41 -1.92
N ASP A 95 -11.38 -9.50 -1.83
CA ASP A 95 -11.53 -10.70 -2.65
C ASP A 95 -11.31 -10.44 -4.16
N THR A 96 -10.75 -9.28 -4.52
CA THR A 96 -10.37 -8.94 -5.90
C THR A 96 -8.85 -9.00 -6.08
N PRO A 97 -8.33 -9.97 -6.87
CA PRO A 97 -6.92 -10.01 -7.22
C PRO A 97 -6.46 -8.73 -7.92
N HIS A 98 -5.37 -8.15 -7.44
CA HIS A 98 -4.81 -6.93 -8.02
C HIS A 98 -3.29 -6.79 -7.82
N ARG A 99 -2.70 -5.91 -8.63
CA ARG A 99 -1.32 -5.42 -8.55
C ARG A 99 -1.17 -4.12 -9.33
N PHE A 100 -0.08 -3.41 -9.11
CA PHE A 100 0.30 -2.26 -9.93
C PHE A 100 1.79 -2.28 -10.27
N LEU A 101 2.17 -1.44 -11.23
CA LEU A 101 3.56 -1.16 -11.61
C LEU A 101 3.68 0.32 -11.97
N ASN A 102 4.68 1.01 -11.45
CA ASN A 102 5.05 2.33 -11.93
C ASN A 102 5.75 2.19 -13.29
N ILE A 103 5.07 2.55 -14.36
CA ILE A 103 5.56 2.50 -15.75
C ILE A 103 6.21 3.82 -16.21
N GLY A 104 6.18 4.85 -15.36
CA GLY A 104 6.82 6.13 -15.62
C GLY A 104 8.35 6.08 -15.54
N GLN A 105 8.99 7.18 -15.94
CA GLN A 105 10.46 7.33 -15.88
C GLN A 105 10.97 7.88 -14.53
N SER A 106 10.07 8.26 -13.64
CA SER A 106 10.37 8.84 -12.33
C SER A 106 9.67 8.09 -11.21
N THR A 107 10.13 8.31 -9.98
CA THR A 107 9.41 7.86 -8.79
C THR A 107 7.99 8.42 -8.79
N GLY A 108 7.01 7.54 -8.54
CA GLY A 108 5.62 7.90 -8.35
C GLY A 108 5.28 8.03 -6.86
N THR A 109 4.12 8.59 -6.56
CA THR A 109 3.59 8.66 -5.20
C THR A 109 2.07 8.51 -5.24
N MET A 110 1.53 7.71 -4.33
CA MET A 110 0.08 7.54 -4.17
C MET A 110 -0.32 7.47 -2.69
N LEU A 111 -1.58 7.78 -2.40
CA LEU A 111 -2.20 7.48 -1.11
C LEU A 111 -2.95 6.15 -1.20
N LEU A 112 -2.82 5.33 -0.16
CA LEU A 112 -3.55 4.07 -0.01
C LEU A 112 -4.47 4.16 1.20
N THR A 113 -5.75 3.87 1.00
CA THR A 113 -6.73 3.71 2.07
C THR A 113 -7.11 2.26 2.20
N LEU A 114 -7.02 1.72 3.41
CA LEU A 114 -7.31 0.33 3.73
C LEU A 114 -8.43 0.29 4.76
N GLU A 115 -9.54 -0.39 4.44
CA GLU A 115 -10.71 -0.50 5.33
C GLU A 115 -11.11 -1.98 5.50
N PRO A 116 -11.09 -2.54 6.74
CA PRO A 116 -10.78 -1.89 8.01
C PRO A 116 -9.28 -1.53 8.17
N GLY A 117 -8.95 -0.75 9.20
CA GLY A 117 -7.55 -0.42 9.51
C GLY A 117 -6.79 -1.58 10.18
N GLY A 118 -5.46 -1.50 10.20
CA GLY A 118 -4.57 -2.48 10.85
C GLY A 118 -3.56 -3.15 9.93
N LEU A 119 -3.74 -3.04 8.61
CA LEU A 119 -2.82 -3.63 7.65
C LEU A 119 -1.44 -2.93 7.60
N GLU A 120 -1.29 -1.73 8.18
CA GLU A 120 0.03 -1.11 8.40
C GLU A 120 1.00 -2.02 9.17
N ILE A 121 0.48 -2.85 10.08
CA ILE A 121 1.28 -3.80 10.88
C ILE A 121 1.85 -4.93 10.00
N PHE A 122 1.12 -5.33 8.96
CA PHE A 122 1.64 -6.25 7.95
C PHE A 122 2.88 -5.66 7.25
N PHE A 123 2.83 -4.38 6.87
CA PHE A 123 3.98 -3.72 6.26
C PHE A 123 5.14 -3.56 7.26
N GLU A 124 4.88 -3.34 8.55
CA GLU A 124 5.93 -3.32 9.57
C GLU A 124 6.67 -4.66 9.69
N GLU A 125 5.93 -5.77 9.72
CA GLU A 125 6.51 -7.11 9.75
C GLU A 125 7.26 -7.44 8.46
N LEU A 126 6.70 -7.05 7.32
CA LEU A 126 7.32 -7.26 6.03
C LEU A 126 8.62 -6.46 5.88
N ALA A 127 8.67 -5.22 6.37
CA ALA A 127 9.88 -4.40 6.40
C ALA A 127 10.98 -4.95 7.34
N ALA A 128 10.59 -5.78 8.32
CA ALA A 128 11.53 -6.42 9.24
C ALA A 128 12.13 -7.72 8.67
N LEU A 129 11.58 -8.25 7.56
CA LEU A 129 12.19 -9.38 6.87
C LEU A 129 13.52 -8.95 6.25
N ASN A 130 14.57 -9.71 6.54
CA ASN A 130 15.90 -9.47 5.99
C ASN A 130 16.14 -10.38 4.78
N GLY A 131 16.75 -9.85 3.73
CA GLY A 131 17.12 -10.60 2.54
C GLY A 131 16.22 -10.35 1.33
N PRO A 132 16.49 -11.01 0.19
CA PRO A 132 15.70 -10.84 -1.01
C PRO A 132 14.26 -11.37 -0.82
N PRO A 133 13.28 -10.86 -1.59
CA PRO A 133 11.91 -11.36 -1.56
C PRO A 133 11.88 -12.83 -1.98
N ASP A 134 11.54 -13.72 -1.06
CA ASP A 134 11.32 -15.15 -1.32
C ASP A 134 9.86 -15.48 -0.99
N PRO A 135 9.05 -15.97 -1.95
CA PRO A 135 7.68 -16.40 -1.68
C PRO A 135 7.54 -17.30 -0.46
N ALA A 136 8.48 -18.22 -0.20
CA ALA A 136 8.42 -19.10 0.97
C ALA A 136 8.51 -18.34 2.31
N MET A 137 9.20 -17.20 2.34
CA MET A 137 9.26 -16.30 3.51
C MET A 137 8.06 -15.35 3.58
N LEU A 138 7.54 -14.93 2.43
CA LEU A 138 6.47 -13.95 2.33
C LEU A 138 5.09 -14.55 2.62
N THR A 139 4.79 -15.72 2.06
CA THR A 139 3.45 -16.34 2.15
C THR A 139 2.93 -16.45 3.59
N PRO A 140 3.71 -16.93 4.59
CA PRO A 140 3.20 -17.01 5.96
C PRO A 140 2.82 -15.64 6.56
N VAL A 141 3.54 -14.58 6.18
CA VAL A 141 3.24 -13.20 6.63
C VAL A 141 1.97 -12.70 5.95
N PHE A 142 1.81 -12.92 4.63
CA PHE A 142 0.58 -12.57 3.91
C PHE A 142 -0.64 -13.27 4.53
N GLU A 143 -0.58 -14.59 4.70
CA GLU A 143 -1.71 -15.38 5.23
C GLU A 143 -2.12 -14.95 6.64
N LYS A 144 -1.16 -14.63 7.50
CA LYS A 144 -1.42 -14.13 8.88
C LYS A 144 -2.33 -12.90 8.89
N TYR A 145 -2.20 -12.04 7.89
CA TYR A 145 -2.96 -10.80 7.77
C TYR A 145 -4.18 -10.92 6.84
N GLY A 146 -4.50 -12.12 6.34
CA GLY A 146 -5.63 -12.32 5.44
C GLY A 146 -5.35 -11.89 4.00
N LEU A 147 -4.09 -11.93 3.59
CA LEU A 147 -3.68 -11.74 2.20
C LEU A 147 -3.24 -13.08 1.59
N GLU A 148 -3.41 -13.21 0.29
CA GLU A 148 -2.91 -14.34 -0.49
C GLU A 148 -2.02 -13.83 -1.62
N LEU A 149 -0.83 -14.44 -1.77
CA LEU A 149 0.07 -14.21 -2.90
C LEU A 149 -0.33 -15.12 -4.07
N LEU A 150 -0.71 -14.50 -5.18
CA LEU A 150 -1.26 -15.19 -6.35
C LEU A 150 -0.28 -15.23 -7.53
N GLY A 151 0.74 -14.38 -7.53
CA GLY A 151 1.69 -14.34 -8.64
C GLY A 151 2.73 -13.24 -8.56
N PRO A 152 3.63 -13.16 -9.55
CA PRO A 152 4.72 -12.19 -9.56
C PRO A 152 4.21 -10.75 -9.80
N PRO A 153 5.08 -9.74 -9.64
CA PRO A 153 4.80 -8.39 -10.12
C PRO A 153 4.58 -8.34 -11.64
N LEU A 154 4.03 -7.23 -12.13
CA LEU A 154 4.09 -6.92 -13.56
C LEU A 154 5.54 -6.66 -13.97
N SER A 155 5.85 -6.94 -15.24
CA SER A 155 7.12 -6.59 -15.87
C SER A 155 6.87 -5.69 -17.07
N ILE A 156 7.79 -4.76 -17.32
CA ILE A 156 7.88 -3.95 -18.53
C ILE A 156 8.57 -4.76 -19.63
#